data_AF-A0A8C6BZS0-F1
#
_entry.id   AF-A0A8C6BZS0-F1
#
_cell.length_a   1.000
_cell.length_b   1.000
_cell.length_c   1.000
_cell.angle_alpha   90.00
_cell.angle_beta   90.00
_cell.angle_gamma   90.00
#
_symmetry.space_group_name_H-M   'P 1'
#
loop_
_entity.id
_entity.type
_entity.pdbx_description
1 polymer ?
#
loop_
_entity_poly.entity_id
_entity_poly.type
_entity_poly.pdbx_seq_one_letter_code
_entity_poly.pdbx_strand_id
1 'polypeptide(L)'
;MALLTPQGVKKVFQLQKPEGREHLRRLLNWEEFDELRDSRRSILLDTLYESIIFAVGKGFPWVEVAQVVKFTEELLKETKGCSITEAVTILGNKLRDYQGQLNTTHLLAQCDYFHNTFIRHYKLYQYVLGQDQDVKLTVTHLEVYVPPQPLPLAAGKDQAVWKHEQRVVELSAAEVQKRAYMLQLKEALQLEQQRLLQEMLGAPRWQHQVLKREELENLISEAIHIQIECLKELLQYEIQITFDILDLKLQKKTLNLNAPTPSPLPVTGQSGQDEALNLYKANKGRKAKAKKM
;
A
#
# COMPACT_ATOMS: atom_id res chain seq x y z
N MET A 1 -41.35 -6.47 19.15
CA MET A 1 -41.63 -5.04 19.40
C MET A 1 -40.34 -4.36 19.78
N ALA A 2 -39.88 -3.38 19.00
CA ALA A 2 -38.67 -2.63 19.30
C ALA A 2 -38.93 -1.71 20.51
N LEU A 3 -38.23 -1.93 21.62
CA LEU A 3 -38.38 -1.13 22.83
C LEU A 3 -37.34 0.00 22.78
N LEU A 4 -37.73 1.14 22.21
CA LEU A 4 -36.99 2.40 22.37
C LEU A 4 -37.00 2.78 23.86
N THR A 5 -35.95 2.37 24.57
CA THR A 5 -35.77 2.71 25.98
C THR A 5 -35.16 4.11 26.10
N PRO A 6 -35.52 4.90 27.13
CA PRO A 6 -34.94 6.23 27.36
C PRO A 6 -33.40 6.20 27.46
N GLN A 7 -32.84 5.11 28.00
CA GLN A 7 -31.40 4.90 28.08
C GLN A 7 -30.77 4.61 26.71
N GLY A 8 -31.44 3.85 25.84
CA GLY A 8 -30.98 3.61 24.47
C GLY A 8 -30.93 4.89 23.67
N VAL A 9 -31.99 5.71 23.73
CA VAL A 9 -32.05 6.99 23.02
C VAL A 9 -31.00 7.99 23.54
N LYS A 10 -30.72 7.99 24.84
CA LYS A 10 -29.63 8.78 25.42
C LYS A 10 -28.26 8.38 24.86
N LYS A 11 -28.01 7.08 24.64
CA LYS A 11 -26.77 6.61 24.02
C LYS A 11 -26.65 7.03 22.55
N VAL A 12 -27.76 7.04 21.79
CA VAL A 12 -27.78 7.54 20.40
C VAL A 12 -27.28 8.99 20.32
N PHE A 13 -27.69 9.84 21.26
CA PHE A 13 -27.26 11.25 21.31
C PHE A 13 -25.78 11.44 21.72
N GLN A 14 -25.23 10.55 22.54
CA GLN A 14 -23.84 10.65 23.01
C GLN A 14 -22.79 10.24 21.96
N LEU A 15 -23.20 9.47 20.97
CA LEU A 15 -22.33 8.96 19.91
C LEU A 15 -22.24 9.95 18.74
N GLN A 16 -21.17 9.85 17.95
CA GLN A 16 -21.06 10.61 16.70
C GLN A 16 -22.15 10.16 15.72
N LYS A 17 -22.59 11.04 14.81
CA LYS A 17 -23.71 10.79 13.88
C LYS A 17 -23.70 9.39 13.22
N PRO A 18 -22.61 8.88 12.62
CA PRO A 18 -22.63 7.55 12.00
C PRO A 18 -22.85 6.41 13.01
N GLU A 19 -22.18 6.47 14.16
CA GLU A 19 -22.30 5.48 15.23
C GLU A 19 -23.67 5.56 15.93
N GLY A 20 -24.21 6.77 16.10
CA GLY A 20 -25.53 7.01 16.67
C GLY A 20 -26.65 6.46 15.78
N ARG A 21 -26.56 6.65 14.46
CA ARG A 21 -27.50 6.06 13.49
C ARG A 21 -27.50 4.54 13.55
N GLU A 22 -26.30 3.95 13.56
CA GLU A 22 -26.13 2.50 13.67
C GLU A 22 -26.66 1.96 15.00
N HIS A 23 -26.47 2.70 16.11
CA HIS A 23 -27.06 2.34 17.39
C HIS A 23 -28.59 2.45 17.38
N LEU A 24 -29.16 3.48 16.74
CA LEU A 24 -30.60 3.66 16.58
C LEU A 24 -31.22 2.52 15.75
N ARG A 25 -30.57 2.11 14.67
CA ARG A 25 -30.98 0.96 13.84
C ARG A 25 -31.11 -0.31 14.69
N ARG A 26 -30.12 -0.58 15.54
CA ARG A 26 -30.13 -1.75 16.45
C ARG A 26 -31.27 -1.66 17.46
N LEU A 27 -31.56 -0.48 18.01
CA LEU A 27 -32.68 -0.27 18.94
C LEU A 27 -34.05 -0.50 18.28
N LEU A 28 -34.16 -0.18 16.99
CA LEU A 28 -35.37 -0.40 16.18
C LEU A 28 -35.50 -1.85 15.67
N ASN A 29 -34.51 -2.72 15.94
CA ASN A 29 -34.41 -4.08 15.40
C ASN A 29 -34.51 -4.13 13.86
N TRP A 30 -33.95 -3.14 13.18
CA TRP A 30 -33.88 -3.16 11.71
C TRP A 30 -32.70 -4.02 11.26
N GLU A 31 -32.86 -4.77 10.17
CA GLU A 31 -31.78 -5.53 9.56
C GLU A 31 -30.65 -4.60 9.08
N GLU A 32 -29.42 -5.13 8.99
CA GLU A 32 -28.33 -4.40 8.35
C GLU A 32 -28.67 -4.20 6.88
N PHE A 33 -28.61 -2.95 6.44
CA PHE A 33 -28.84 -2.59 5.05
C PHE A 33 -27.70 -1.72 4.56
N ASP A 34 -27.37 -1.87 3.28
CA ASP A 34 -26.41 -1.00 2.61
C ASP A 34 -27.12 0.34 2.35
N GLU A 35 -26.66 1.40 3.02
CA GLU A 35 -27.23 2.75 2.91
C GLU A 35 -27.25 3.29 1.46
N LEU A 36 -26.35 2.80 0.59
CA LEU A 36 -26.29 3.19 -0.82
C LEU A 36 -27.31 2.43 -1.67
N ARG A 37 -27.62 1.17 -1.31
CA ARG A 37 -28.60 0.34 -2.01
C ARG A 37 -30.03 0.60 -1.54
N ASP A 38 -30.22 0.84 -0.24
CA ASP A 38 -31.52 1.10 0.37
C ASP A 38 -31.58 2.54 0.90
N SER A 39 -31.62 3.48 -0.04
CA SER A 39 -31.77 4.92 0.22
C SER A 39 -33.02 5.22 1.05
N ARG A 40 -34.11 4.46 0.87
CA ARG A 40 -35.37 4.64 1.61
C ARG A 40 -35.16 4.37 3.10
N ARG A 41 -34.58 3.22 3.47
CA ARG A 41 -34.28 2.91 4.88
C ARG A 41 -33.26 3.88 5.45
N SER A 42 -32.27 4.31 4.66
CA SER A 42 -31.26 5.29 5.09
C SER A 42 -31.88 6.65 5.45
N ILE A 43 -32.77 7.17 4.59
CA ILE A 43 -33.47 8.45 4.80
C ILE A 43 -34.46 8.34 5.98
N LEU A 44 -35.17 7.22 6.11
CA LEU A 44 -36.02 6.98 7.27
C LEU A 44 -35.23 6.94 8.59
N LEU A 45 -34.06 6.32 8.59
CA LEU A 45 -33.20 6.29 9.77
C LEU A 45 -32.68 7.69 10.12
N ASP A 46 -32.35 8.49 9.10
CA ASP A 46 -31.95 9.89 9.28
C ASP A 46 -33.06 10.74 9.88
N THR A 47 -34.30 10.60 9.41
CA THR A 47 -35.42 11.42 9.92
C THR A 47 -35.75 11.08 11.36
N LEU A 48 -35.61 9.81 11.76
CA LEU A 48 -35.73 9.37 13.15
C LEU A 48 -34.56 9.86 14.01
N TYR A 49 -33.34 9.90 13.47
CA TYR A 49 -32.18 10.44 14.18
C TYR A 49 -32.33 11.95 14.41
N GLU A 50 -32.69 12.71 13.38
CA GLU A 50 -32.87 14.16 13.47
C GLU A 50 -34.04 14.54 14.40
N SER A 51 -35.09 13.71 14.51
CA SER A 51 -36.16 13.93 15.48
C SER A 51 -35.69 13.75 16.93
N ILE A 52 -34.73 12.85 17.20
CA ILE A 52 -34.05 12.73 18.50
C ILE A 52 -33.23 13.98 18.78
N ILE A 53 -32.40 14.41 17.82
CA ILE A 53 -31.54 15.60 17.99
C ILE A 53 -32.39 16.84 18.26
N PHE A 54 -33.49 17.00 17.54
CA PHE A 54 -34.45 18.07 17.75
C PHE A 54 -35.04 18.03 19.18
N ALA A 55 -35.58 16.89 19.61
CA ALA A 55 -36.23 16.76 20.91
C ALA A 55 -35.25 17.01 22.07
N VAL A 56 -34.02 16.49 21.96
CA VAL A 56 -32.96 16.75 22.95
C VAL A 56 -32.56 18.24 22.93
N GLY A 57 -32.39 18.83 21.75
CA GLY A 57 -32.04 20.25 21.60
C GLY A 57 -33.10 21.22 22.12
N LYS A 58 -34.37 20.80 22.14
CA LYS A 58 -35.48 21.55 22.75
C LYS A 58 -35.68 21.26 24.24
N GLY A 59 -34.91 20.35 24.82
CA GLY A 59 -34.94 20.06 26.26
C GLY A 59 -35.98 19.04 26.71
N PHE A 60 -36.45 18.16 25.81
CA PHE A 60 -37.44 17.14 26.15
C PHE A 60 -36.84 16.12 27.14
N PRO A 61 -37.59 15.67 28.16
CA PRO A 61 -37.19 14.55 29.00
C PRO A 61 -36.95 13.28 28.18
N TRP A 62 -35.98 12.44 28.57
CA TRP A 62 -35.62 11.22 27.82
C TRP A 62 -36.78 10.26 27.56
N VAL A 63 -37.79 10.24 28.44
CA VAL A 63 -39.02 9.46 28.27
C VAL A 63 -39.85 10.01 27.10
N GLU A 64 -39.97 11.33 27.01
CA GLU A 64 -40.67 12.02 25.93
C GLU A 64 -39.91 11.91 24.61
N VAL A 65 -38.57 11.98 24.61
CA VAL A 65 -37.74 11.78 23.41
C VAL A 65 -38.01 10.40 22.78
N ALA A 66 -38.13 9.35 23.59
CA ALA A 66 -38.47 8.02 23.08
C ALA A 66 -39.88 7.98 22.44
N GLN A 67 -40.83 8.76 22.96
CA GLN A 67 -42.16 8.91 22.36
C GLN A 67 -42.11 9.72 21.05
N VAL A 68 -41.27 10.74 20.95
CA VAL A 68 -41.08 11.51 19.71
C VAL A 68 -40.62 10.61 18.56
N VAL A 69 -39.72 9.65 18.82
CA VAL A 69 -39.27 8.70 17.80
C VAL A 69 -40.40 7.79 17.34
N LYS A 70 -41.17 7.23 18.28
CA LYS A 70 -42.35 6.40 17.95
C LYS A 70 -43.40 7.18 17.16
N PHE A 71 -43.69 8.39 17.61
CA PHE A 71 -44.58 9.32 16.92
C PHE A 71 -44.11 9.56 15.48
N THR A 72 -42.81 9.83 15.29
CA THR A 72 -42.22 10.08 13.97
C THR A 72 -42.37 8.85 13.08
N GLU A 73 -42.06 7.66 13.60
CA GLU A 73 -42.18 6.41 12.87
C GLU A 73 -43.62 6.10 12.44
N GLU A 74 -44.59 6.29 13.34
CA GLU A 74 -46.02 6.11 13.07
C GLU A 74 -46.53 7.10 12.03
N LEU A 75 -46.19 8.38 12.19
CA LEU A 75 -46.59 9.44 11.26
C LEU A 75 -46.10 9.14 9.83
N LEU A 76 -44.83 8.76 9.67
CA LEU A 76 -44.26 8.45 8.36
C LEU A 76 -44.91 7.21 7.72
N LYS A 77 -45.30 6.21 8.52
CA LYS A 77 -46.01 5.01 8.03
C LYS A 77 -47.44 5.34 7.58
N GLU A 78 -48.18 6.10 8.38
CA GLU A 78 -49.59 6.40 8.12
C GLU A 78 -49.80 7.42 7.00
N THR A 79 -48.83 8.30 6.76
CA THR A 79 -48.91 9.30 5.69
C THR A 79 -48.44 8.78 4.33
N LYS A 80 -47.94 7.54 4.24
CA LYS A 80 -47.44 6.97 2.99
C LYS A 80 -48.58 6.85 1.96
N GLY A 81 -48.44 7.55 0.83
CA GLY A 81 -49.42 7.55 -0.26
C GLY A 81 -50.61 8.49 -0.06
N CYS A 82 -50.63 9.27 1.02
CA CYS A 82 -51.72 10.22 1.30
C CYS A 82 -51.48 11.56 0.59
N SER A 83 -52.55 12.34 0.42
CA SER A 83 -52.48 13.74 0.03
C SER A 83 -51.92 14.62 1.16
N ILE A 84 -51.43 15.82 0.82
CA ILE A 84 -50.91 16.76 1.83
C ILE A 84 -51.99 17.18 2.85
N THR A 85 -53.23 17.31 2.42
CA THR A 85 -54.37 17.63 3.28
C THR A 85 -54.65 16.52 4.29
N GLU A 86 -54.58 15.26 3.86
CA GLU A 86 -54.71 14.10 4.75
C GLU A 86 -53.50 13.99 5.70
N ALA A 87 -52.29 14.30 5.24
CA ALA A 87 -51.12 14.28 6.12
C ALA A 87 -51.22 15.30 7.25
N VAL A 88 -51.78 16.49 6.99
CA VAL A 88 -52.03 17.51 8.02
C VAL A 88 -53.10 17.03 9.01
N THR A 89 -54.16 16.35 8.54
CA THR A 89 -55.18 15.80 9.46
C THR A 89 -54.63 14.65 10.30
N ILE A 90 -53.83 13.75 9.71
CA ILE A 90 -53.14 12.67 10.43
C ILE A 90 -52.20 13.24 11.50
N LEU A 91 -51.41 14.26 11.16
CA LEU A 91 -50.54 14.95 12.12
C LEU A 91 -51.34 15.54 13.29
N GLY A 92 -52.46 16.22 12.99
CA GLY A 92 -53.34 16.78 14.02
C GLY A 92 -53.98 15.73 14.93
N ASN A 93 -54.40 14.59 14.36
CA ASN A 93 -54.96 13.48 15.11
C ASN A 93 -53.90 12.84 16.02
N LYS A 94 -52.69 12.59 15.50
CA LYS A 94 -51.58 12.04 16.30
C LYS A 94 -51.16 12.98 17.43
N LEU A 95 -51.10 14.29 17.20
CA LEU A 95 -50.80 15.24 18.27
C LEU A 95 -51.84 15.21 19.39
N ARG A 96 -53.11 14.95 19.06
CA ARG A 96 -54.19 14.77 20.05
C ARG A 96 -54.01 13.48 20.85
N ASP A 97 -53.65 12.38 20.19
CA ASP A 97 -53.42 11.09 20.86
C ASP A 97 -52.26 11.15 21.86
N TYR A 98 -51.21 11.91 21.52
CA TYR A 98 -50.03 12.09 22.36
C TYR A 98 -50.17 13.24 23.39
N GLN A 99 -51.31 13.93 23.43
CA GLN A 99 -51.56 15.05 24.34
C GLN A 99 -51.49 14.64 25.82
N GLY A 100 -51.74 13.37 26.14
CA GLY A 100 -51.60 12.82 27.50
C GLY A 100 -50.17 12.40 27.87
N GLN A 101 -49.24 12.37 26.93
CA GLN A 101 -47.87 11.84 27.13
C GLN A 101 -46.80 12.93 27.04
N LEU A 102 -47.10 14.07 26.41
CA LEU A 102 -46.18 15.17 26.17
C LEU A 102 -46.73 16.46 26.77
N ASN A 103 -45.84 17.32 27.25
CA ASN A 103 -46.25 18.64 27.74
C ASN A 103 -46.79 19.52 26.60
N THR A 104 -47.70 20.45 26.91
CA THR A 104 -48.33 21.34 25.91
C THR A 104 -47.30 22.14 25.12
N THR A 105 -46.24 22.63 25.78
CA THR A 105 -45.13 23.35 25.12
C THR A 105 -44.33 22.45 24.18
N HIS A 106 -44.11 21.19 24.57
CA HIS A 106 -43.40 20.20 23.77
C HIS A 106 -44.21 19.76 22.55
N LEU A 107 -45.52 19.61 22.69
CA LEU A 107 -46.44 19.33 21.58
C LEU A 107 -46.44 20.45 20.54
N LEU A 108 -46.47 21.71 20.98
CA LEU A 108 -46.37 22.86 20.07
C LEU A 108 -45.03 22.87 19.34
N ALA A 109 -43.91 22.66 20.06
CA ALA A 109 -42.60 22.58 19.44
C ALA A 109 -42.50 21.43 18.41
N GLN A 110 -43.09 20.27 18.71
CA GLN A 110 -43.13 19.13 17.82
C GLN A 110 -44.01 19.41 16.59
N CYS A 111 -45.14 20.07 16.77
CA CYS A 111 -46.01 20.53 15.68
C CYS A 111 -45.25 21.46 14.73
N ASP A 112 -44.55 22.47 15.27
CA ASP A 112 -43.74 23.40 14.48
C ASP A 112 -42.60 22.69 13.75
N TYR A 113 -41.97 21.71 14.39
CA TYR A 113 -40.93 20.90 13.78
C TYR A 113 -41.44 20.13 12.57
N PHE A 114 -42.55 19.40 12.70
CA PHE A 114 -43.10 18.64 11.58
C PHE A 114 -43.69 19.54 10.49
N HIS A 115 -44.24 20.69 10.82
CA HIS A 115 -44.66 21.66 9.82
C HIS A 115 -43.47 22.15 8.98
N ASN A 116 -42.35 22.51 9.62
CA ASN A 116 -41.19 23.07 8.95
C ASN A 116 -40.31 22.03 8.24
N THR A 117 -40.27 20.80 8.74
CA THR A 117 -39.43 19.73 8.17
C THR A 117 -40.22 18.83 7.22
N PHE A 118 -41.27 18.18 7.73
CA PHE A 118 -42.03 17.16 7.02
C PHE A 118 -43.08 17.74 6.06
N ILE A 119 -43.99 18.58 6.55
CA ILE A 119 -45.11 19.11 5.75
C ILE A 119 -44.60 20.06 4.65
N ARG A 120 -43.66 20.95 4.96
CA ARG A 120 -43.06 21.86 3.97
C ARG A 120 -42.40 21.12 2.81
N HIS A 121 -41.83 19.95 3.07
CA HIS A 121 -41.15 19.11 2.09
C HIS A 121 -41.92 17.84 1.75
N TYR A 122 -43.24 17.83 1.95
CA TYR A 122 -44.07 16.61 1.89
C TYR A 122 -43.93 15.84 0.58
N LYS A 123 -43.82 16.55 -0.56
CA LYS A 123 -43.62 15.91 -1.88
C LYS A 123 -42.32 15.10 -1.96
N LEU A 124 -41.24 15.56 -1.31
CA LEU A 124 -39.97 14.84 -1.26
C LEU A 124 -40.08 13.59 -0.41
N TYR A 125 -40.73 13.69 0.76
CA TYR A 125 -41.02 12.54 1.60
C TYR A 125 -41.90 11.51 0.87
N GLN A 126 -42.97 11.94 0.21
CA GLN A 126 -43.83 11.03 -0.56
C GLN A 126 -43.10 10.36 -1.73
N TYR A 127 -42.18 11.06 -2.38
CA TYR A 127 -41.35 10.46 -3.42
C TYR A 127 -40.50 9.31 -2.87
N VAL A 128 -39.83 9.51 -1.74
CA VAL A 128 -39.00 8.49 -1.09
C VAL A 128 -39.83 7.35 -0.49
N LEU A 129 -40.94 7.67 0.19
CA LEU A 129 -41.77 6.70 0.90
C LEU A 129 -42.70 5.90 -0.02
N GLY A 130 -43.16 6.52 -1.11
CA GLY A 130 -44.20 6.00 -1.99
C GLY A 130 -43.67 5.21 -3.20
N GLN A 131 -42.53 5.59 -3.78
CA GLN A 131 -41.99 4.93 -4.98
C GLN A 131 -40.89 3.92 -4.65
N ASP A 132 -40.97 2.72 -5.22
CA ASP A 132 -39.86 1.77 -5.16
C ASP A 132 -38.77 2.25 -6.13
N GLN A 133 -37.58 2.51 -5.60
CA GLN A 133 -36.47 3.03 -6.40
C GLN A 133 -35.72 1.87 -7.06
N ASP A 134 -35.72 1.83 -8.39
CA ASP A 134 -34.83 0.97 -9.17
C ASP A 134 -33.41 1.53 -9.12
N VAL A 135 -32.67 1.17 -8.08
CA VAL A 135 -31.28 1.57 -7.88
C VAL A 135 -30.38 0.77 -8.82
N LYS A 136 -30.05 1.34 -9.98
CA LYS A 136 -29.08 0.76 -10.93
C LYS A 136 -27.64 1.05 -10.47
N LEU A 137 -27.14 0.29 -9.50
CA LEU A 137 -25.75 0.37 -9.07
C LEU A 137 -24.87 -0.60 -9.88
N THR A 138 -23.92 -0.05 -10.63
CA THR A 138 -22.82 -0.81 -11.21
C THR A 138 -21.74 -0.96 -10.16
N VAL A 139 -21.71 -2.09 -9.43
CA VAL A 139 -20.64 -2.38 -8.46
C VAL A 139 -19.48 -3.07 -9.19
N THR A 140 -18.39 -2.34 -9.40
CA THR A 140 -17.14 -2.89 -9.92
C THR A 140 -16.21 -3.24 -8.76
N HIS A 141 -15.70 -4.47 -8.74
CA HIS A 141 -14.71 -4.90 -7.75
C HIS A 141 -13.33 -4.51 -8.28
N LEU A 142 -12.64 -3.63 -7.56
CA LEU A 142 -11.26 -3.23 -7.84
C LEU A 142 -10.34 -3.91 -6.84
N GLU A 143 -9.54 -4.86 -7.31
CA GLU A 143 -8.48 -5.45 -6.50
C GLU A 143 -7.31 -4.47 -6.41
N VAL A 144 -7.11 -3.90 -5.23
CA VAL A 144 -5.97 -3.03 -4.95
C VAL A 144 -4.81 -3.90 -4.44
N TYR A 145 -3.78 -4.06 -5.26
CA TYR A 145 -2.58 -4.79 -4.89
C TYR A 145 -1.67 -3.91 -4.02
N VAL A 146 -1.31 -4.41 -2.84
CA VAL A 146 -0.35 -3.74 -1.95
C VAL A 146 1.07 -4.09 -2.42
N PRO A 147 2.00 -3.11 -2.50
CA PRO A 147 3.39 -3.40 -2.84
C PRO A 147 4.00 -4.40 -1.85
N PRO A 148 4.94 -5.25 -2.30
CA PRO A 148 5.60 -6.21 -1.43
C PRO A 148 6.28 -5.47 -0.27
N GLN A 149 6.22 -6.06 0.92
CA GLN A 149 6.86 -5.47 2.09
C GLN A 149 8.38 -5.35 1.86
N PRO A 150 8.97 -4.19 2.18
CA PRO A 150 10.41 -4.03 2.06
C PRO A 150 11.13 -4.99 3.01
N LEU A 151 12.30 -5.43 2.60
CA LEU A 151 13.15 -6.31 3.41
C LEU A 151 13.55 -5.60 4.73
N PRO A 152 13.78 -6.37 5.81
CA PRO A 152 14.26 -5.80 7.06
C PRO A 152 15.57 -5.02 6.88
N LEU A 153 15.75 -3.93 7.64
CA LEU A 153 16.99 -3.14 7.61
C LEU A 153 18.25 -3.95 7.99
N ALA A 154 18.10 -5.06 8.70
CA ALA A 154 19.17 -6.00 8.98
C ALA A 154 19.75 -6.67 7.73
N ALA A 155 18.96 -6.76 6.65
CA ALA A 155 19.44 -7.21 5.34
C ALA A 155 20.13 -6.07 4.54
N GLY A 156 20.10 -4.84 5.06
CA GLY A 156 20.78 -3.70 4.48
C GLY A 156 22.29 -3.84 4.57
N LYS A 157 23.00 -3.39 3.54
CA LYS A 157 24.45 -3.22 3.58
C LYS A 157 24.80 -1.79 3.98
N ASP A 158 25.88 -1.63 4.73
CA ASP A 158 26.44 -0.31 5.01
C ASP A 158 26.81 0.41 3.70
N GLN A 159 26.60 1.73 3.66
CA GLN A 159 26.81 2.52 2.46
C GLN A 159 28.27 2.49 1.98
N ALA A 160 29.24 2.45 2.90
CA ALA A 160 30.66 2.40 2.54
C ALA A 160 31.03 1.03 1.97
N VAL A 161 30.50 -0.05 2.55
CA VAL A 161 30.68 -1.42 2.04
C VAL A 161 30.07 -1.55 0.64
N TRP A 162 28.84 -1.05 0.44
CA TRP A 162 28.19 -1.11 -0.87
C TRP A 162 28.93 -0.31 -1.95
N LYS A 163 29.37 0.92 -1.64
CA LYS A 163 30.18 1.73 -2.57
C LYS A 163 31.52 1.07 -2.92
N HIS A 164 32.13 0.39 -1.94
CA HIS A 164 33.36 -0.38 -2.15
C HIS A 164 33.11 -1.55 -3.10
N GLU A 165 32.10 -2.37 -2.83
CA GLU A 165 31.70 -3.49 -3.69
C GLU A 165 31.42 -3.03 -5.12
N GLN A 166 30.69 -1.92 -5.29
CA GLN A 166 30.39 -1.36 -6.60
C GLN A 166 31.66 -0.99 -7.38
N ARG A 167 32.61 -0.29 -6.75
CA ARG A 167 33.89 0.04 -7.40
C ARG A 167 34.70 -1.20 -7.78
N VAL A 168 34.67 -2.24 -6.95
CA VAL A 168 35.34 -3.52 -7.26
C VAL A 168 34.70 -4.21 -8.46
N VAL A 169 33.37 -4.17 -8.58
CA VAL A 169 32.64 -4.70 -9.73
C VAL A 169 32.98 -3.90 -11.00
N GLU A 170 32.99 -2.58 -10.94
CA GLU A 170 33.33 -1.70 -12.06
C GLU A 170 34.75 -1.99 -12.59
N LEU A 171 35.76 -2.08 -11.71
CA LEU A 171 37.12 -2.42 -12.11
C LEU A 171 37.23 -3.84 -12.69
N SER A 172 36.47 -4.79 -12.15
CA SER A 172 36.47 -6.17 -12.65
C SER A 172 35.81 -6.25 -14.04
N ALA A 173 34.76 -5.48 -14.27
CA ALA A 173 34.12 -5.37 -15.59
C ALA A 173 35.06 -4.73 -16.62
N ALA A 174 35.75 -3.65 -16.25
CA ALA A 174 36.76 -3.01 -17.10
C ALA A 174 37.91 -3.98 -17.47
N GLU A 175 38.37 -4.79 -16.51
CA GLU A 175 39.39 -5.82 -16.75
C GLU A 175 38.91 -6.87 -17.77
N VAL A 176 37.68 -7.36 -17.62
CA VAL A 176 37.07 -8.32 -18.57
C VAL A 176 36.90 -7.70 -19.95
N GLN A 177 36.45 -6.44 -20.03
CA GLN A 177 36.31 -5.72 -21.29
C GLN A 177 37.64 -5.57 -22.02
N LYS A 178 38.73 -5.22 -21.32
CA LYS A 178 40.08 -5.11 -21.91
C LYS A 178 40.58 -6.45 -22.43
N ARG A 179 40.30 -7.55 -21.73
CA ARG A 179 40.61 -8.91 -22.21
C ARG A 179 39.80 -9.31 -23.44
N ALA A 180 38.51 -9.01 -23.45
CA ALA A 180 37.66 -9.29 -24.60
C ALA A 180 38.11 -8.50 -25.83
N TYR A 181 38.45 -7.22 -25.66
CA TYR A 181 39.00 -6.38 -26.72
C TYR A 181 40.31 -6.94 -27.28
N MET A 182 41.21 -7.41 -26.43
CA MET A 182 42.45 -8.07 -26.87
C MET A 182 42.17 -9.29 -27.77
N LEU A 183 41.22 -10.14 -27.40
CA LEU A 183 40.85 -11.31 -28.18
C LEU A 183 40.29 -10.92 -29.55
N GLN A 184 39.37 -9.95 -29.57
CA GLN A 184 38.80 -9.43 -30.82
C GLN A 184 39.87 -8.82 -31.74
N LEU A 185 40.82 -8.08 -31.17
CA LEU A 185 41.90 -7.47 -31.93
C LEU A 185 42.83 -8.53 -32.53
N LYS A 186 43.15 -9.58 -31.77
CA LYS A 186 43.93 -10.73 -32.27
C LYS A 186 43.25 -11.41 -33.46
N GLU A 187 41.95 -11.67 -33.34
CA GLU A 187 41.15 -12.28 -34.41
C GLU A 187 41.09 -11.38 -35.66
N ALA A 188 40.90 -10.07 -35.48
CA ALA A 188 40.85 -9.10 -36.57
C ALA A 188 42.20 -9.01 -37.32
N LEU A 189 43.31 -8.91 -36.59
CA LEU A 189 44.66 -8.87 -37.18
C LEU A 189 45.02 -10.18 -37.89
N GLN A 190 44.61 -11.33 -37.35
CA GLN A 190 44.79 -12.62 -38.03
C GLN A 190 44.00 -12.69 -39.35
N LEU A 191 42.77 -12.17 -39.37
CA LEU A 191 41.93 -12.15 -40.56
C LEU A 191 42.48 -11.19 -41.62
N GLU A 192 42.98 -10.03 -41.20
CA GLU A 192 43.67 -9.07 -42.08
C GLU A 192 44.96 -9.66 -42.67
N GLN A 193 45.78 -10.31 -41.85
CA GLN A 193 46.97 -11.01 -42.31
C GLN A 193 46.62 -12.07 -43.36
N GLN A 194 45.59 -12.87 -43.13
CA GLN A 194 45.13 -13.87 -44.09
C GLN A 194 44.65 -13.23 -45.40
N ARG A 195 43.89 -12.13 -45.31
CA ARG A 195 43.44 -11.37 -46.49
C ARG A 195 44.63 -10.85 -47.31
N LEU A 196 45.59 -10.19 -46.67
CA LEU A 196 46.77 -9.64 -47.34
C LEU A 196 47.59 -10.76 -48.00
N LEU A 197 47.81 -11.88 -47.31
CA LEU A 197 48.50 -13.03 -47.90
C LEU A 197 47.72 -13.64 -49.07
N GLN A 198 46.39 -13.72 -48.99
CA GLN A 198 45.55 -14.21 -50.09
C GLN A 198 45.54 -13.27 -51.29
N GLU A 199 45.52 -11.95 -51.09
CA GLU A 199 45.61 -10.96 -52.17
C GLU A 199 46.98 -11.05 -52.89
N MET A 200 48.05 -11.23 -52.12
CA MET A 200 49.41 -11.43 -52.64
C MET A 200 49.53 -12.72 -53.46
N LEU A 201 48.98 -13.83 -52.96
CA LEU A 201 49.02 -15.15 -53.61
C LEU A 201 48.01 -15.29 -54.77
N GLY A 202 46.87 -14.60 -54.69
CA GLY A 202 45.74 -14.68 -55.62
C GLY A 202 45.81 -13.73 -56.83
N ALA A 203 46.85 -12.89 -56.91
CA ALA A 203 47.02 -12.00 -58.05
C ALA A 203 47.08 -12.79 -59.38
N PRO A 204 46.39 -12.34 -60.46
CA PRO A 204 46.26 -13.08 -61.72
C PRO A 204 47.58 -13.26 -62.51
N ARG A 205 48.71 -12.80 -61.97
CA ARG A 205 50.04 -12.92 -62.58
C ARG A 205 50.56 -14.37 -62.64
N TRP A 206 49.98 -15.28 -61.87
CA TRP A 206 50.66 -16.53 -61.50
C TRP A 206 49.99 -17.83 -61.98
N GLN A 207 48.83 -17.75 -62.61
CA GLN A 207 48.07 -18.97 -62.94
C GLN A 207 48.63 -19.76 -64.13
N HIS A 208 49.56 -19.19 -64.93
CA HIS A 208 50.02 -19.82 -66.18
C HIS A 208 51.51 -19.61 -66.55
N GLN A 209 52.41 -19.21 -65.64
CA GLN A 209 53.85 -19.06 -65.93
C GLN A 209 54.77 -19.68 -64.86
N VAL A 210 55.89 -20.27 -65.31
CA VAL A 210 56.98 -20.78 -64.48
C VAL A 210 57.71 -19.60 -63.84
N LEU A 211 57.61 -19.46 -62.52
CA LEU A 211 58.22 -18.39 -61.73
C LEU A 211 59.75 -18.42 -61.81
N LYS A 212 60.39 -17.27 -62.02
CA LYS A 212 61.85 -17.14 -61.87
C LYS A 212 62.24 -17.11 -60.40
N ARG A 213 63.44 -17.59 -60.08
CA ARG A 213 63.98 -17.62 -58.69
C ARG A 213 63.90 -16.26 -58.00
N GLU A 214 64.25 -15.19 -58.72
CA GLU A 214 64.27 -13.82 -58.21
C GLU A 214 62.85 -13.32 -57.85
N GLU A 215 61.84 -13.70 -58.64
CA GLU A 215 60.43 -13.34 -58.39
C GLU A 215 59.87 -14.08 -57.16
N LEU A 216 60.31 -15.32 -56.96
CA LEU A 216 59.95 -16.11 -55.78
C LEU A 216 60.63 -15.58 -54.51
N GLU A 217 61.91 -15.19 -54.58
CA GLU A 217 62.63 -14.60 -53.45
C GLU A 217 61.98 -13.27 -53.01
N ASN A 218 61.57 -12.43 -53.97
CA ASN A 218 60.85 -11.19 -53.69
C ASN A 218 59.49 -11.46 -53.03
N LEU A 219 58.72 -12.42 -53.54
CA LEU A 219 57.43 -12.80 -52.95
C LEU A 219 57.56 -13.30 -51.50
N ILE A 220 58.58 -14.13 -51.24
CA ILE A 220 58.87 -14.62 -49.89
C ILE A 220 59.27 -13.46 -48.98
N SER A 221 60.08 -12.52 -49.48
CA SER A 221 60.49 -11.34 -48.71
C SER A 221 59.31 -10.44 -48.35
N GLU A 222 58.36 -10.25 -49.27
CA GLU A 222 57.14 -9.46 -49.05
C GLU A 222 56.19 -10.15 -48.07
N ALA A 223 56.00 -11.47 -48.20
CA ALA A 223 55.19 -12.25 -47.28
C ALA A 223 55.77 -12.22 -45.85
N ILE A 224 57.10 -12.34 -45.71
CA ILE A 224 57.79 -12.20 -44.43
C ILE A 224 57.63 -10.78 -43.89
N HIS A 225 57.72 -9.76 -44.74
CA HIS A 225 57.54 -8.37 -44.31
C HIS A 225 56.14 -8.11 -43.75
N ILE A 226 55.10 -8.60 -44.44
CA ILE A 226 53.70 -8.52 -43.96
C ILE A 226 53.56 -9.25 -42.60
N GLN A 227 54.14 -10.45 -42.46
CA GLN A 227 54.10 -11.18 -41.19
C GLN A 227 54.81 -10.43 -40.05
N ILE A 228 55.96 -9.80 -40.33
CA ILE A 228 56.73 -9.04 -39.34
C ILE A 228 55.96 -7.79 -38.89
N GLU A 229 55.39 -7.02 -39.82
CA GLU A 229 54.65 -5.81 -39.46
C GLU A 229 53.36 -6.15 -38.67
N CYS A 230 52.60 -7.17 -39.09
CA CYS A 230 51.45 -7.64 -38.31
C CYS A 230 51.83 -8.12 -36.90
N LEU A 231 52.96 -8.84 -36.76
CA LEU A 231 53.44 -9.30 -35.47
C LEU A 231 53.87 -8.12 -34.58
N LYS A 232 54.54 -7.12 -35.16
CA LYS A 232 54.96 -5.91 -34.46
C LYS A 232 53.77 -5.11 -33.94
N GLU A 233 52.74 -4.91 -34.76
CA GLU A 233 51.51 -4.25 -34.33
C GLU A 233 50.82 -5.03 -33.20
N LEU A 234 50.69 -6.35 -33.35
CA LEU A 234 50.11 -7.21 -32.32
C LEU A 234 50.85 -7.08 -30.98
N LEU A 235 52.19 -7.16 -30.99
CA LEU A 235 53.00 -7.03 -29.78
C LEU A 235 52.86 -5.65 -29.13
N GLN A 236 52.79 -4.57 -29.92
CA GLN A 236 52.58 -3.22 -29.40
C GLN A 236 51.23 -3.11 -28.66
N TYR A 237 50.16 -3.64 -29.26
CA TYR A 237 48.84 -3.63 -28.63
C TYR A 237 48.77 -4.55 -27.41
N GLU A 238 49.38 -5.72 -27.46
CA GLU A 238 49.45 -6.63 -26.30
C GLU A 238 50.14 -5.98 -25.12
N ILE A 239 51.27 -5.30 -25.35
CA ILE A 239 52.00 -4.58 -24.31
C ILE A 239 51.09 -3.50 -23.70
N GLN A 240 50.47 -2.66 -24.54
CA GLN A 240 49.60 -1.57 -24.07
C GLN A 240 48.42 -2.10 -23.25
N ILE A 241 47.69 -3.10 -23.76
CA ILE A 241 46.53 -3.66 -23.07
C ILE A 241 46.95 -4.38 -21.79
N THR A 242 48.12 -5.03 -21.77
CA THR A 242 48.64 -5.68 -20.57
C THR A 242 48.96 -4.67 -19.49
N PHE A 243 49.56 -3.52 -19.83
CA PHE A 243 49.77 -2.43 -18.87
C PHE A 243 48.44 -1.89 -18.33
N ASP A 244 47.44 -1.64 -19.18
CA ASP A 244 46.11 -1.20 -18.75
C ASP A 244 45.48 -2.21 -17.77
N ILE A 245 45.58 -3.51 -18.05
CA ILE A 245 45.06 -4.58 -17.18
C ILE A 245 45.82 -4.61 -15.84
N LEU A 246 47.13 -4.43 -15.86
CA LEU A 246 47.95 -4.40 -14.65
C LEU A 246 47.61 -3.18 -13.78
N ASP A 247 47.37 -2.02 -14.39
CA ASP A 247 46.93 -0.82 -13.67
C ASP A 247 45.55 -1.04 -13.02
N LEU A 248 44.58 -1.60 -13.76
CA LEU A 248 43.26 -1.96 -13.19
C LEU A 248 43.39 -2.95 -12.02
N LYS A 249 44.28 -3.95 -12.14
CA LYS A 249 44.56 -4.89 -11.04
C LYS A 249 45.22 -4.23 -9.84
N LEU A 250 46.13 -3.28 -10.07
CA LEU A 250 46.77 -2.50 -9.03
C LEU A 250 45.74 -1.65 -8.29
N GLN A 251 44.90 -0.91 -9.01
CA GLN A 251 43.79 -0.13 -8.45
C GLN A 251 42.87 -1.01 -7.60
N LYS A 252 42.49 -2.19 -8.11
CA LYS A 252 41.67 -3.16 -7.36
C LYS A 252 42.36 -3.67 -6.09
N LYS A 253 43.66 -3.97 -6.14
CA LYS A 253 44.44 -4.38 -4.96
C LYS A 253 44.48 -3.26 -3.91
N THR A 254 44.74 -2.02 -4.33
CA THR A 254 44.75 -0.85 -3.46
C THR A 254 43.37 -0.61 -2.81
N LEU A 255 42.28 -0.80 -3.55
CA LEU A 255 40.93 -0.72 -2.98
C LEU A 255 40.64 -1.82 -1.97
N ASN A 256 41.10 -3.06 -2.21
CA ASN A 256 40.92 -4.16 -1.26
C ASN A 256 41.72 -3.97 0.03
N LEU A 257 42.91 -3.34 -0.03
CA LEU A 257 43.69 -2.97 1.15
C LEU A 257 42.97 -1.92 2.00
N ASN A 258 42.18 -1.05 1.37
CA ASN A 258 41.38 -0.01 2.02
C ASN A 258 39.93 -0.45 2.26
N ALA A 259 39.66 -1.76 2.36
CA ALA A 259 38.32 -2.27 2.57
C ALA A 259 37.76 -1.75 3.91
N PRO A 260 36.57 -1.13 3.92
CA PRO A 260 35.94 -0.69 5.16
C PRO A 260 35.67 -1.90 6.06
N THR A 261 36.13 -1.85 7.30
CA THR A 261 35.84 -2.88 8.29
C THR A 261 34.33 -2.85 8.57
N PRO A 262 33.62 -3.99 8.50
CA PRO A 262 32.21 -4.00 8.88
C PRO A 262 32.10 -3.58 10.34
N SER A 263 31.41 -2.47 10.59
CA SER A 263 31.09 -2.04 11.95
C SER A 263 30.41 -3.20 12.68
N PRO A 264 30.90 -3.62 13.85
CA PRO A 264 30.17 -4.61 14.64
C PRO A 264 28.84 -3.98 15.04
N LEU A 265 27.74 -4.50 14.49
CA LEU A 265 26.41 -4.24 15.02
C LEU A 265 26.40 -4.72 16.48
N PRO A 266 25.88 -3.93 17.43
CA PRO A 266 25.70 -4.40 18.80
C PRO A 266 24.82 -5.64 18.78
N VAL A 267 25.42 -6.77 19.13
CA VAL A 267 24.72 -8.04 19.30
C VAL A 267 23.73 -7.87 20.45
N THR A 268 22.45 -7.94 20.10
CA THR A 268 21.30 -8.32 20.94
C THR A 268 21.21 -7.71 22.33
N GLY A 269 20.27 -6.76 22.49
CA GLY A 269 19.64 -6.50 23.78
C GLY A 269 19.15 -7.80 24.41
N GLN A 270 19.52 -7.98 25.67
CA GLN A 270 19.22 -9.11 26.53
C GLN A 270 17.72 -9.39 26.56
N SER A 271 17.29 -10.47 25.93
CA SER A 271 16.07 -11.19 26.27
C SER A 271 16.51 -12.44 27.02
N GLY A 272 16.34 -12.45 28.34
CA GLY A 272 16.69 -13.59 29.19
C GLY A 272 17.46 -13.24 30.46
N GLN A 273 17.00 -12.25 31.24
CA GLN A 273 17.46 -12.08 32.62
C GLN A 273 16.34 -11.76 33.63
N ASP A 274 15.08 -12.10 33.29
CA ASP A 274 13.93 -11.87 34.18
C ASP A 274 13.24 -13.14 34.72
N GLU A 275 13.74 -14.34 34.41
CA GLU A 275 13.19 -15.60 34.97
C GLU A 275 13.96 -16.18 36.16
N ALA A 276 15.11 -15.62 36.54
CA ALA A 276 15.92 -16.13 37.65
C ALA A 276 15.64 -15.48 39.02
N LEU A 277 14.85 -14.40 39.08
CA LEU A 277 14.62 -13.63 40.31
C LEU A 277 13.39 -14.05 41.13
N ASN A 278 12.57 -14.99 40.64
CA ASN A 278 11.33 -15.40 41.30
C ASN A 278 11.41 -16.71 42.13
N LEU A 279 12.60 -17.31 42.30
CA LEU A 279 12.76 -18.56 43.07
C LEU A 279 13.32 -18.39 44.51
N TYR A 280 13.69 -17.18 44.94
CA TYR A 280 14.35 -16.96 46.24
C TYR A 280 13.49 -16.30 47.34
N LYS A 281 12.17 -16.15 47.16
CA LYS A 281 11.29 -15.51 48.18
C LYS A 281 10.24 -16.42 48.82
N ALA A 282 10.30 -17.73 48.61
CA ALA A 282 9.35 -18.68 49.19
C ALA A 282 10.03 -19.80 49.99
N ASN A 283 10.63 -19.50 51.15
CA ASN A 283 10.71 -20.49 52.24
C ASN A 283 10.96 -19.86 53.63
N LYS A 284 9.84 -19.51 54.26
CA LYS A 284 9.46 -19.80 55.66
C LYS A 284 10.53 -19.72 56.75
N GLY A 285 10.56 -18.57 57.43
CA GLY A 285 10.71 -18.55 58.88
C GLY A 285 9.42 -18.99 59.57
N ARG A 286 9.47 -20.07 60.36
CA ARG A 286 8.68 -20.32 61.58
C ARG A 286 8.97 -21.73 62.10
N LYS A 287 9.70 -21.84 63.21
CA LYS A 287 9.41 -22.78 64.29
C LYS A 287 10.00 -22.25 65.60
N ALA A 288 9.10 -21.87 66.50
CA ALA A 288 9.40 -21.46 67.86
C ALA A 288 9.61 -22.69 68.76
N LYS A 289 10.54 -22.53 69.70
CA LYS A 289 10.64 -23.07 71.08
C LYS A 289 9.84 -24.34 71.42
N ALA A 290 10.56 -25.35 71.91
CA ALA A 290 10.21 -26.04 73.16
C ALA A 290 11.49 -26.55 73.86
N LYS A 291 11.45 -26.47 75.19
CA LYS A 291 12.55 -26.52 76.18
C LYS A 291 12.55 -27.88 76.89
N LYS A 292 13.73 -28.43 77.21
CA LYS A 292 14.12 -29.40 78.27
C LYS A 292 15.52 -29.92 77.89
N MET A 293 16.55 -29.97 78.73
CA MET A 293 16.78 -29.80 80.16
C MET A 293 17.99 -28.86 80.35
#